data_AF-A0AAU1W163-F1
#
_entry.id   AF-A0AAU1W163-F1
#
_cell.length_a   1.000
_cell.length_b   1.000
_cell.length_c   1.000
_cell.angle_alpha   90.00
_cell.angle_beta   90.00
_cell.angle_gamma   90.00
#
_symmetry.space_group_name_H-M   'P 1'
#
loop_
_entity.id
_entity.type
_entity.pdbx_description
1 polymer ?
#
loop_
_entity_poly.entity_id
_entity_poly.type
_entity_poly.pdbx_seq_one_letter_code
_entity_poly.pdbx_strand_id
1 'polypeptide(L)'
;MRTGIGDFVRAGVCLLLSLVFLGAAWPLWQTAQQARQDDVGFSKVAIVENGHRTGRLKVCGDRYRKPDCMQRERVTVRDSAYTLKRSSTRYTLELTRADHRRTMELAYSDHRSHDERDSVYGRAQAEEPVTLFWWRGSVRMIQAGKDSGDDRSVVRTSHYPGRLFTAPAALASVLWGLGLGPLWAAVWLLLCGRRNPLTMAWQWLAPVLALATAGGVGALAALTEPRPRAVVESFAVAAAALLVPALLWLRRWTRTRLPRTCDMEPAQPAEVHPVDGGVSGTGPWKLGIKGPLYVGPDVIGTTPDPAAKVALKPLPGPLRVITVRPPYRSDPRAVRRYSIHPYLDEEARARRAERQRWYTPRAQQAEPTYPLVAVCEVLDGPGRGSQVLIGAPEQDMPEVLGAIAAHARQWQ
;
A
#
# COMPACT_ATOMS: atom_id res chain seq x y z
N MET A 1 5.38 -25.33 14.95
CA MET A 1 6.13 -24.66 13.86
C MET A 1 5.34 -24.44 12.55
N ARG A 2 4.08 -24.86 12.39
CA ARG A 2 3.30 -24.63 11.14
C ARG A 2 2.68 -23.23 11.00
N THR A 3 2.80 -22.37 12.00
CA THR A 3 2.40 -20.95 11.93
C THR A 3 3.57 -20.13 11.40
N GLY A 4 3.58 -19.86 10.10
CA GLY A 4 4.57 -18.96 9.51
C GLY A 4 4.51 -18.87 7.98
N ILE A 5 4.18 -19.96 7.29
CA ILE A 5 4.29 -20.01 5.82
C ILE A 5 3.43 -18.92 5.16
N GLY A 6 2.20 -18.71 5.63
CA GLY A 6 1.31 -17.68 5.05
C GLY A 6 1.83 -16.25 5.20
N ASP A 7 2.46 -15.90 6.32
CA ASP A 7 3.01 -14.55 6.52
C ASP A 7 4.32 -14.36 5.75
N PHE A 8 5.15 -15.40 5.64
CA PHE A 8 6.33 -15.38 4.78
C PHE A 8 5.96 -15.25 3.31
N VAL A 9 4.95 -15.99 2.83
CA VAL A 9 4.45 -15.87 1.46
C VAL A 9 3.91 -14.46 1.20
N ARG A 10 3.10 -13.91 2.12
CA ARG A 10 2.59 -12.53 1.98
C ARG A 10 3.72 -11.49 1.99
N ALA A 11 4.66 -11.60 2.91
CA ALA A 11 5.82 -10.71 2.95
C ALA A 11 6.65 -10.83 1.67
N GLY A 12 6.85 -12.04 1.15
CA GLY A 12 7.53 -12.29 -0.12
C GLY A 12 6.82 -11.64 -1.32
N VAL A 13 5.50 -11.77 -1.40
CA VAL A 13 4.68 -11.09 -2.43
C VAL A 13 4.80 -9.57 -2.32
N CYS A 14 4.71 -9.01 -1.11
CA CYS A 14 4.89 -7.58 -0.88
C CYS A 14 6.29 -7.09 -1.26
N LEU A 15 7.35 -7.84 -0.95
CA LEU A 15 8.72 -7.53 -1.38
C LEU A 15 8.87 -7.54 -2.90
N LEU A 16 8.32 -8.56 -3.56
CA LEU A 16 8.38 -8.66 -5.02
C LEU A 16 7.67 -7.48 -5.69
N LEU A 17 6.47 -7.11 -5.22
CA LEU A 17 5.75 -5.93 -5.70
C LEU A 17 6.57 -4.65 -5.50
N SER A 18 7.22 -4.50 -4.34
CA SER A 18 8.08 -3.36 -4.03
C SER A 18 9.24 -3.25 -5.02
N LEU A 19 9.91 -4.37 -5.29
CA LEU A 19 11.04 -4.42 -6.23
C LEU A 19 10.61 -4.06 -7.65
N VAL A 20 9.44 -4.55 -8.10
CA VAL A 20 8.89 -4.21 -9.42
C VAL A 20 8.59 -2.72 -9.53
N PHE A 21 7.88 -2.14 -8.55
CA PHE A 21 7.50 -0.73 -8.61
C PHE A 21 8.69 0.22 -8.45
N LEU A 22 9.60 -0.04 -7.49
CA LEU A 22 10.81 0.77 -7.30
C LEU A 22 11.78 0.61 -8.48
N GLY A 23 11.90 -0.61 -9.02
CA GLY A 23 12.68 -0.89 -10.21
C GLY A 23 12.16 -0.16 -11.45
N ALA A 24 10.84 -0.01 -11.60
CA ALA A 24 10.24 0.78 -12.67
C ALA A 24 10.32 2.30 -12.43
N ALA A 25 10.24 2.74 -11.17
CA ALA A 25 10.32 4.15 -10.81
C ALA A 25 11.71 4.75 -11.09
N TRP A 26 12.77 3.96 -10.90
CA TRP A 26 14.15 4.41 -11.09
C TRP A 26 14.49 4.90 -12.52
N PRO A 27 14.28 4.12 -13.61
CA PRO A 27 14.58 4.58 -14.96
C PRO A 27 13.70 5.76 -15.39
N LEU A 28 12.47 5.85 -14.89
CA LEU A 28 11.61 7.01 -15.11
C LEU A 28 12.16 8.26 -14.43
N TRP A 29 12.67 8.13 -13.21
CA TRP A 29 13.34 9.22 -12.51
C TRP A 29 14.61 9.67 -13.24
N GLN A 30 15.41 8.74 -13.75
CA GLN A 30 16.60 9.06 -14.56
C GLN A 30 16.22 9.80 -15.85
N THR A 31 15.20 9.32 -16.56
CA THR A 31 14.65 10.00 -17.75
C THR A 31 14.18 11.42 -17.40
N ALA A 32 13.50 11.59 -16.26
CA ALA A 32 13.07 12.90 -15.79
C ALA A 32 14.27 13.82 -15.49
N GLN A 33 15.30 13.34 -14.77
CA GLN A 33 16.51 14.13 -14.50
C GLN A 33 17.22 14.55 -15.79
N GLN A 34 17.31 13.67 -16.78
CA GLN A 34 17.91 14.00 -18.07
C GLN A 34 17.07 15.01 -18.85
N ALA A 35 15.75 14.85 -18.90
CA ALA A 35 14.84 15.83 -19.51
C ALA A 35 14.94 17.20 -18.82
N ARG A 36 15.12 17.24 -17.50
CA ARG A 36 15.36 18.50 -16.79
C ARG A 36 16.68 19.14 -17.19
N GLN A 37 17.76 18.37 -17.32
CA GLN A 37 19.05 18.94 -17.74
C GLN A 37 18.92 19.61 -19.12
N ASP A 38 18.12 19.03 -20.02
CA ASP A 38 17.77 19.66 -21.29
C ASP A 38 16.91 20.91 -21.11
N ASP A 39 15.91 20.90 -20.22
CA ASP A 39 15.09 22.08 -19.94
C ASP A 39 15.91 23.25 -19.36
N VAL A 40 16.82 22.96 -18.42
CA VAL A 40 17.74 23.94 -17.85
C VAL A 40 18.69 24.46 -18.92
N GLY A 41 19.22 23.60 -19.78
CA GLY A 41 20.05 24.00 -20.92
C GLY A 41 19.30 24.93 -21.87
N PHE A 42 18.05 24.61 -22.21
CA PHE A 42 17.26 25.43 -23.12
C PHE A 42 16.87 26.78 -22.54
N SER A 43 16.71 26.88 -21.23
CA SER A 43 16.42 28.17 -20.59
C SER A 43 17.51 29.23 -20.86
N LYS A 44 18.75 28.81 -21.15
CA LYS A 44 19.85 29.69 -21.57
C LYS A 44 19.69 30.24 -22.99
N VAL A 45 18.90 29.56 -23.83
CA VAL A 45 18.56 29.97 -25.20
C VAL A 45 17.47 31.06 -25.20
N ALA A 46 16.68 31.18 -24.14
CA ALA A 46 15.71 32.27 -24.03
C ALA A 46 16.41 33.62 -23.89
N ILE A 47 15.88 34.63 -24.60
CA ILE A 47 16.32 36.01 -24.45
C ILE A 47 15.64 36.59 -23.21
N VAL A 48 16.45 37.11 -22.29
CA VAL A 48 16.00 37.81 -21.09
C VAL A 48 16.47 39.25 -21.22
N GLU A 49 15.53 40.19 -21.27
CA GLU A 49 15.80 41.63 -21.26
C GLU A 49 15.24 42.20 -19.96
N ASN A 50 16.04 43.00 -19.24
CA ASN A 50 15.65 43.62 -17.96
C ASN A 50 15.09 42.62 -16.92
N GLY A 51 15.64 41.40 -16.88
CA GLY A 51 15.18 40.35 -15.97
C GLY A 51 13.85 39.68 -16.37
N HIS A 52 13.28 40.01 -17.53
CA HIS A 52 12.03 39.42 -18.02
C HIS A 52 12.27 38.61 -19.31
N ARG A 53 11.59 37.46 -19.42
CA ARG A 53 11.66 36.63 -20.64
C ARG A 53 10.88 37.34 -21.74
N THR A 54 11.55 37.69 -22.83
CA THR A 54 10.92 38.42 -23.95
C THR A 54 10.08 37.53 -24.86
N GLY A 55 10.04 36.22 -24.59
CA GLY A 55 9.45 35.21 -25.47
C GLY A 55 10.25 34.95 -26.74
N ARG A 56 11.33 35.70 -26.98
CA ARG A 56 12.27 35.50 -28.09
C ARG A 56 13.37 34.52 -27.71
N LEU A 57 13.91 33.85 -28.70
CA LEU A 57 14.94 32.84 -28.51
C LEU A 57 16.20 33.21 -29.29
N LYS A 58 17.37 32.91 -28.72
CA LYS A 58 18.68 33.13 -29.33
C LYS A 58 18.83 32.25 -30.54
N VAL A 59 18.93 32.85 -31.72
CA VAL A 59 19.25 32.16 -32.97
C VAL A 59 20.75 32.24 -33.20
N CYS A 60 21.36 31.13 -33.58
CA CYS A 60 22.79 31.06 -33.85
C CYS A 60 23.19 32.00 -34.99
N GLY A 61 24.29 32.73 -34.78
CA GLY A 61 24.85 33.70 -35.71
C GLY A 61 26.01 34.44 -35.03
N ASP A 62 26.36 35.63 -35.52
CA ASP A 62 27.49 36.39 -34.98
C ASP A 62 27.30 36.79 -33.51
N ARG A 63 26.04 37.08 -33.14
CA ARG A 63 25.67 37.53 -31.79
C ARG A 63 25.56 36.40 -30.76
N TYR A 64 25.25 35.18 -31.19
CA TYR A 64 25.00 34.03 -30.29
C TYR A 64 25.69 32.77 -30.82
N ARG A 65 26.65 32.23 -30.06
CA ARG A 65 27.40 31.03 -30.42
C ARG A 65 26.82 29.76 -29.80
N LYS A 66 27.08 28.61 -30.45
CA LYS A 66 26.75 27.27 -29.92
C LYS A 66 27.51 27.05 -28.59
N PRO A 67 26.93 26.34 -27.61
CA PRO A 67 25.70 25.54 -27.65
C PRO A 67 24.42 26.27 -27.21
N ASP A 68 24.50 27.53 -26.78
CA ASP A 68 23.39 28.27 -26.15
C ASP A 68 22.55 29.09 -27.16
N CYS A 69 22.38 28.54 -28.37
CA CYS A 69 21.58 29.13 -29.44
C CYS A 69 20.86 28.04 -30.24
N MET A 70 19.75 28.40 -30.88
CA MET A 70 19.07 27.53 -31.85
C MET A 70 19.57 27.79 -33.26
N GLN A 71 19.85 26.71 -33.97
CA GLN A 71 20.14 26.79 -35.40
C GLN A 71 18.83 26.94 -36.16
N ARG A 72 18.69 28.05 -36.88
CA ARG A 72 17.55 28.33 -37.75
C ARG A 72 17.85 27.77 -39.14
N GLU A 73 16.93 26.96 -39.66
CA GLU A 73 17.05 26.37 -40.98
C GLU A 73 15.74 26.60 -41.75
N ARG A 74 15.82 27.23 -42.92
CA ARG A 74 14.68 27.33 -43.84
C ARG A 74 14.64 26.09 -44.73
N VAL A 75 13.48 25.48 -44.81
CA VAL A 75 13.19 24.30 -45.63
C VAL A 75 11.91 24.56 -46.43
N THR A 76 11.72 23.88 -47.55
CA THR A 76 10.46 23.94 -48.30
C THR A 76 9.64 22.69 -48.03
N VAL A 77 8.33 22.82 -47.92
CA VAL A 77 7.45 21.66 -47.78
C VAL A 77 7.28 21.02 -49.16
N ARG A 78 7.53 19.72 -49.25
CA ARG A 78 7.28 18.93 -50.46
C ARG A 78 5.86 18.38 -50.45
N ASP A 79 5.48 17.79 -49.33
CA ASP A 79 4.16 17.20 -49.13
C ASP A 79 3.77 17.31 -47.65
N SER A 80 2.48 17.25 -47.38
CA SER A 80 1.94 17.32 -46.02
C SER A 80 0.76 16.36 -45.86
N ALA A 81 0.84 15.50 -44.86
CA ALA A 81 -0.19 14.53 -44.54
C ALA A 81 -0.64 14.71 -43.09
N TYR A 82 -1.85 14.24 -42.76
CA TYR A 82 -2.29 14.16 -41.38
C TYR A 82 -3.03 12.85 -41.09
N THR A 83 -2.96 12.44 -39.84
CA THR A 83 -3.73 11.31 -39.30
C THR A 83 -4.51 11.78 -38.08
N LEU A 84 -5.83 11.64 -38.15
CA LEU A 84 -6.71 11.95 -37.03
C LEU A 84 -6.64 10.81 -36.01
N LYS A 85 -6.25 11.13 -34.77
CA LYS A 85 -6.44 10.25 -33.61
C LYS A 85 -7.53 10.83 -32.71
N ARG A 86 -8.16 9.97 -31.92
CA ARG A 86 -9.31 10.28 -31.04
C ARG A 86 -9.15 11.53 -30.15
N SER A 87 -7.92 11.95 -29.86
CA SER A 87 -7.61 13.11 -28.99
C SER A 87 -6.53 14.07 -29.55
N SER A 88 -6.07 13.86 -30.79
CA SER A 88 -4.99 14.67 -31.38
C SER A 88 -4.87 14.43 -32.88
N THR A 89 -4.56 15.47 -33.66
CA THR A 89 -4.15 15.32 -35.05
C THR A 89 -2.63 15.20 -35.12
N ARG A 90 -2.13 14.15 -35.76
CA ARG A 90 -0.70 14.00 -36.04
C ARG A 90 -0.45 14.44 -37.48
N TYR A 91 0.32 15.49 -37.63
CA TYR A 91 0.74 16.04 -38.91
C TYR A 91 2.12 15.51 -39.26
N THR A 92 2.31 15.16 -40.53
CA THR A 92 3.58 14.74 -41.10
C THR A 92 3.91 15.68 -42.24
N LEU A 93 5.07 16.32 -42.18
CA LEU A 93 5.59 17.17 -43.25
C LEU A 93 6.77 16.46 -43.92
N GLU A 94 6.72 16.29 -45.24
CA GLU A 94 7.89 16.00 -46.03
C GLU A 94 8.58 17.30 -46.40
N LEU A 95 9.82 17.48 -45.96
CA LEU A 95 10.56 18.72 -46.08
C LEU A 95 11.77 18.52 -46.99
N THR A 96 12.00 19.49 -47.88
CA THR A 96 13.18 19.55 -48.74
C THR A 96 14.12 20.62 -48.19
N ARG A 97 15.36 20.22 -47.90
CA ARG A 97 16.40 21.14 -47.45
C ARG A 97 16.91 21.98 -48.64
N ALA A 98 17.54 23.12 -48.35
CA ALA A 98 18.07 24.05 -49.37
C ALA A 98 19.10 23.42 -50.35
N ASP A 99 19.67 22.26 -50.02
CA ASP A 99 20.55 21.51 -50.91
C ASP A 99 19.79 20.69 -51.97
N HIS A 100 18.45 20.67 -51.93
CA HIS A 100 17.52 19.93 -52.79
C HIS A 100 17.79 18.42 -52.92
N ARG A 101 18.74 17.87 -52.14
CA ARG A 101 19.21 16.48 -52.26
C ARG A 101 18.74 15.60 -51.12
N ARG A 102 18.31 16.19 -49.99
CA ARG A 102 17.85 15.46 -48.82
C ARG A 102 16.43 15.84 -48.48
N THR A 103 15.54 14.86 -48.58
CA THR A 103 14.20 14.94 -48.00
C THR A 103 14.25 14.50 -46.54
N MET A 104 13.47 15.17 -45.70
CA MET A 104 13.31 14.85 -44.29
C MET A 104 11.83 14.78 -43.96
N GLU A 105 11.41 13.68 -43.37
CA GLU A 105 10.05 13.56 -42.81
C GLU A 105 10.06 14.09 -41.37
N LEU A 106 9.13 15.00 -41.07
CA LEU A 106 8.96 15.57 -39.73
C LEU A 106 7.51 15.37 -39.27
N ALA A 107 7.33 14.53 -38.27
CA ALA A 107 6.05 14.34 -37.61
C ALA A 107 5.92 15.26 -36.38
N TYR A 108 4.79 15.93 -36.25
CA TYR A 108 4.43 16.69 -35.05
C TYR A 108 2.94 16.50 -34.69
N SER A 109 2.57 16.91 -33.49
CA SER A 109 1.19 16.86 -33.02
C SER A 109 0.77 18.25 -32.58
N ASP A 110 -0.38 18.70 -33.04
CA ASP A 110 -1.02 19.92 -32.56
C ASP A 110 -2.30 19.57 -31.80
N HIS A 111 -2.48 20.23 -30.67
CA HIS A 111 -3.66 20.09 -29.81
C HIS A 111 -4.59 21.31 -29.91
N ARG A 112 -4.22 22.34 -30.67
CA ARG A 112 -5.07 23.52 -30.93
C ARG A 112 -6.20 23.17 -31.89
N SER A 113 -7.26 23.98 -31.88
CA SER A 113 -8.51 23.73 -32.61
C SER A 113 -8.28 23.42 -34.09
N HIS A 114 -9.18 22.63 -34.66
CA HIS A 114 -9.20 22.17 -36.06
C HIS A 114 -9.29 23.26 -37.14
N ASP A 115 -9.09 24.54 -36.79
CA ASP A 115 -9.10 25.59 -37.80
C ASP A 115 -7.79 25.52 -38.59
N GLU A 116 -7.83 24.80 -39.71
CA GLU A 116 -6.68 24.52 -40.55
C GLU A 116 -5.91 25.80 -40.90
N ARG A 117 -6.62 26.92 -41.10
CA ARG A 117 -6.06 28.21 -41.53
C ARG A 117 -5.08 28.83 -40.53
N ASP A 118 -5.22 28.56 -39.24
CA ASP A 118 -4.34 29.10 -38.19
C ASP A 118 -3.27 28.13 -37.70
N SER A 119 -3.38 26.87 -38.12
CA SER A 119 -2.40 25.84 -37.82
C SER A 119 -1.15 25.98 -38.69
N VAL A 120 -0.01 25.48 -38.19
CA VAL A 120 1.19 25.33 -39.03
C VAL A 120 0.90 24.45 -40.24
N TYR A 121 0.00 23.47 -40.12
CA TYR A 121 -0.38 22.59 -41.22
C TYR A 121 -1.01 23.35 -42.40
N GLY A 122 -2.05 24.14 -42.17
CA GLY A 122 -2.72 24.87 -43.25
C GLY A 122 -1.87 25.97 -43.89
N ARG A 123 -0.83 26.44 -43.18
CA ARG A 123 0.16 27.40 -43.70
C ARG A 123 1.41 26.74 -44.30
N ALA A 124 1.63 25.46 -44.04
CA ALA A 124 2.75 24.66 -44.56
C ALA A 124 2.30 23.87 -45.79
N GLN A 125 1.78 24.56 -46.81
CA GLN A 125 1.39 23.95 -48.08
C GLN A 125 2.62 23.56 -48.90
N ALA A 126 2.44 22.68 -49.89
CA ALA A 126 3.50 22.32 -50.81
C ALA A 126 4.14 23.57 -51.42
N GLU A 127 5.47 23.55 -51.52
CA GLU A 127 6.34 24.64 -51.99
C GLU A 127 6.47 25.87 -51.08
N GLU A 128 5.69 25.96 -49.99
CA GLU A 128 5.83 27.05 -49.03
C GLU A 128 7.07 26.85 -48.12
N PRO A 129 7.80 27.93 -47.80
CA PRO A 129 8.94 27.87 -46.90
C PRO A 129 8.48 27.76 -45.44
N VAL A 130 9.09 26.81 -44.72
CA VAL A 130 8.93 26.61 -43.29
C VAL A 130 10.29 26.77 -42.62
N THR A 131 10.29 27.37 -41.43
CA THR A 131 11.50 27.56 -40.64
C THR A 131 11.55 26.54 -39.50
N LEU A 132 12.59 25.71 -39.49
CA LEU A 132 12.90 24.77 -38.41
C LEU A 132 13.88 25.40 -37.43
N PHE A 133 13.61 25.23 -36.14
CA PHE A 133 14.51 25.62 -35.06
C PHE A 133 15.12 24.39 -34.41
N TRP A 134 16.40 24.17 -34.66
CA TRP A 134 17.16 23.04 -34.16
C TRP A 134 17.89 23.39 -32.87
N TRP A 135 17.86 22.47 -31.91
CA TRP A 135 18.69 22.54 -30.72
C TRP A 135 19.19 21.15 -30.35
N ARG A 136 20.52 21.00 -30.21
CA ARG A 136 21.20 19.73 -29.92
C ARG A 136 20.71 18.57 -30.82
N GLY A 137 20.66 18.81 -32.13
CA GLY A 137 20.30 17.78 -33.13
C GLY A 137 18.82 17.44 -33.22
N SER A 138 17.92 18.16 -32.52
CA SER A 138 16.48 17.92 -32.58
C SER A 138 15.71 19.21 -32.91
N VAL A 139 14.66 19.09 -33.74
CA VAL A 139 13.76 20.19 -34.06
C VAL A 139 12.87 20.47 -32.86
N ARG A 140 12.94 21.68 -32.29
CA ARG A 140 12.16 22.08 -31.11
C ARG A 140 10.93 22.90 -31.49
N MET A 141 11.00 23.67 -32.58
CA MET A 141 9.86 24.42 -33.09
C MET A 141 9.85 24.43 -34.60
N ILE A 142 8.65 24.57 -35.13
CA ILE A 142 8.34 24.75 -36.54
C ILE A 142 7.60 26.08 -36.64
N GLN A 143 8.06 26.95 -37.54
CA GLN A 143 7.40 28.22 -37.85
C GLN A 143 7.01 28.23 -39.32
N ALA A 144 5.72 28.43 -39.59
CA ALA A 144 5.18 28.62 -40.94
C ALA A 144 4.58 30.03 -41.08
N GLY A 145 4.56 30.55 -42.31
CA GLY A 145 4.14 31.91 -42.64
C GLY A 145 5.30 32.89 -42.86
N LYS A 146 4.98 34.11 -43.30
CA LYS A 146 5.98 35.15 -43.63
C LYS A 146 6.73 35.64 -42.39
N ASP A 147 8.05 35.84 -42.54
CA ASP A 147 8.95 36.25 -41.44
C ASP A 147 8.63 37.65 -40.86
N SER A 148 7.89 38.48 -41.60
CA SER A 148 7.50 39.84 -41.23
C SER A 148 5.97 39.98 -41.19
N GLY A 149 5.36 39.77 -40.02
CA GLY A 149 3.93 40.04 -39.81
C GLY A 149 3.32 39.28 -38.64
N ASP A 150 2.07 39.63 -38.29
CA ASP A 150 1.24 38.87 -37.35
C ASP A 150 0.83 37.49 -37.89
N ASP A 151 1.10 37.21 -39.16
CA ASP A 151 0.70 35.99 -39.85
C ASP A 151 1.65 34.77 -39.65
N ARG A 152 2.37 34.74 -38.52
CA ARG A 152 3.26 33.62 -38.18
C ARG A 152 2.55 32.59 -37.31
N SER A 153 2.57 31.33 -37.73
CA SER A 153 2.13 30.21 -36.88
C SER A 153 3.36 29.45 -36.38
N VAL A 154 3.46 29.26 -35.06
CA VAL A 154 4.58 28.57 -34.41
C VAL A 154 4.03 27.38 -33.65
N VAL A 155 4.49 26.18 -34.01
CA VAL A 155 4.20 24.94 -33.29
C VAL A 155 5.45 24.46 -32.57
N ARG A 156 5.25 24.07 -31.32
CA ARG A 156 6.26 23.42 -30.48
C ARG A 156 6.21 21.93 -30.75
N THR A 157 7.34 21.32 -31.08
CA THR A 157 7.39 19.87 -31.30
C THR A 157 7.31 19.13 -29.96
N SER A 158 7.16 17.80 -30.02
CA SER A 158 7.22 16.94 -28.82
C SER A 158 8.55 17.06 -28.07
N HIS A 159 9.60 17.52 -28.76
CA HIS A 159 10.91 17.74 -28.16
C HIS A 159 10.99 19.12 -27.51
N TYR A 160 9.98 19.97 -27.56
CA TYR A 160 10.08 21.29 -26.95
C TYR A 160 10.23 21.19 -25.41
N PRO A 161 11.27 21.82 -24.84
CA PRO A 161 11.56 21.72 -23.41
C PRO A 161 10.52 22.44 -22.54
N GLY A 162 10.37 21.96 -21.30
CA GLY A 162 9.48 22.52 -20.28
C GLY A 162 8.32 21.61 -19.88
N ARG A 163 8.12 20.49 -20.57
CA ARG A 163 7.14 19.45 -20.18
C ARG A 163 7.65 18.01 -20.29
N LEU A 164 8.85 17.81 -20.83
CA LEU A 164 9.44 16.47 -20.94
C LEU A 164 9.74 15.86 -19.56
N PHE A 165 10.01 16.70 -18.56
CA PHE A 165 10.20 16.29 -17.17
C PHE A 165 8.93 15.76 -16.50
N THR A 166 7.76 16.36 -16.80
CA THR A 166 6.58 16.27 -15.91
C THR A 166 5.97 14.87 -15.89
N ALA A 167 5.75 14.28 -17.07
CA ALA A 167 5.16 12.95 -17.18
C ALA A 167 6.02 11.84 -16.53
N PRO A 168 7.33 11.69 -16.85
CA PRO A 168 8.16 10.66 -16.22
C PRO A 168 8.35 10.92 -14.72
N ALA A 169 8.46 12.19 -14.29
CA ALA A 169 8.55 12.51 -12.86
C ALA A 169 7.26 12.17 -12.09
N ALA A 170 6.10 12.48 -12.66
CA ALA A 170 4.81 12.17 -12.07
C ALA A 170 4.62 10.66 -11.94
N LEU A 171 4.89 9.91 -13.01
CA LEU A 171 4.80 8.45 -13.01
C LEU A 171 5.80 7.83 -12.03
N ALA A 172 7.04 8.32 -12.00
CA ALA A 172 8.04 7.88 -11.03
C ALA A 172 7.56 8.12 -9.59
N SER A 173 7.01 9.30 -9.28
CA SER A 173 6.49 9.62 -7.94
C SER A 173 5.37 8.66 -7.50
N VAL A 174 4.41 8.37 -8.37
CA VAL A 174 3.34 7.39 -8.08
C VAL A 174 3.92 6.01 -7.80
N LEU A 175 4.84 5.54 -8.65
CA LEU A 175 5.48 4.24 -8.49
C LEU A 175 6.34 4.15 -7.22
N TRP A 176 7.02 5.24 -6.83
CA TRP A 176 7.72 5.32 -5.54
C TRP A 176 6.75 5.14 -4.37
N GLY A 177 5.62 5.84 -4.38
CA GLY A 177 4.58 5.67 -3.35
C GLY A 177 4.02 4.24 -3.30
N LEU A 178 3.70 3.67 -4.47
CA LEU A 178 3.21 2.29 -4.61
C LEU A 178 4.27 1.22 -4.30
N GLY A 179 5.56 1.53 -4.40
CA GLY A 179 6.66 0.62 -4.07
C GLY A 179 7.03 0.64 -2.59
N LEU A 180 7.08 1.83 -1.99
CA LEU A 180 7.41 1.98 -0.56
C LEU A 180 6.31 1.43 0.36
N GLY A 181 5.03 1.50 -0.05
CA GLY A 181 3.92 0.95 0.73
C GLY A 181 4.04 -0.56 1.00
N PRO A 182 4.09 -1.41 -0.04
CA PRO A 182 4.30 -2.85 0.11
C PRO A 182 5.63 -3.18 0.80
N LEU A 183 6.67 -2.37 0.62
CA LEU A 183 7.96 -2.57 1.30
C LEU A 183 7.79 -2.44 2.81
N TRP A 184 7.10 -1.37 3.24
CA TRP A 184 6.71 -1.20 4.63
C TRP A 184 5.86 -2.36 5.13
N ALA A 185 4.86 -2.80 4.36
CA ALA A 185 4.01 -3.93 4.75
C ALA A 185 4.81 -5.22 4.92
N ALA A 186 5.78 -5.50 4.04
CA ALA A 186 6.68 -6.65 4.17
C ALA A 186 7.54 -6.56 5.42
N VAL A 187 8.20 -5.42 5.65
CA VAL A 187 9.03 -5.18 6.84
C VAL A 187 8.19 -5.33 8.11
N TRP A 188 6.98 -4.77 8.12
CA TRP A 188 6.03 -4.90 9.22
C TRP A 188 5.62 -6.35 9.48
N LEU A 189 5.29 -7.12 8.43
CA LEU A 189 4.92 -8.53 8.57
C LEU A 189 6.09 -9.36 9.09
N LEU A 190 7.32 -9.10 8.63
CA LEU A 190 8.52 -9.80 9.08
C LEU A 190 8.88 -9.48 10.53
N LEU A 191 8.78 -8.21 10.94
CA LEU A 191 9.15 -7.76 12.29
C LEU A 191 8.04 -7.99 13.33
N CYS A 192 6.79 -7.72 12.97
CA CYS A 192 5.66 -7.68 13.91
C CYS A 192 4.71 -8.88 13.80
N GLY A 193 4.80 -9.68 12.72
CA GLY A 193 3.94 -10.85 12.51
C GLY A 193 4.01 -11.91 13.61
N ARG A 194 5.08 -11.88 14.43
CA ARG A 194 5.26 -12.78 15.58
C ARG A 194 4.78 -12.22 16.93
N ARG A 195 4.64 -10.90 17.06
CA ARG A 195 4.48 -10.25 18.38
C ARG A 195 3.12 -9.61 18.62
N ASN A 196 2.33 -9.33 17.58
CA ASN A 196 1.16 -8.47 17.74
C ASN A 196 -0.15 -9.28 17.92
N PRO A 197 -0.92 -9.06 19.00
CA PRO A 197 -2.17 -9.76 19.31
C PRO A 197 -3.15 -9.86 18.14
N LEU A 198 -3.33 -8.74 17.42
CA LEU A 198 -4.31 -8.60 16.34
C LEU A 198 -3.66 -7.81 15.20
N THR A 199 -3.04 -8.49 14.24
CA THR A 199 -2.69 -7.85 12.97
C THR A 199 -3.98 -7.62 12.17
N MET A 200 -4.68 -6.54 12.45
CA MET A 200 -5.82 -6.12 11.63
C MET A 200 -5.33 -5.59 10.29
N ALA A 201 -6.10 -5.82 9.23
CA ALA A 201 -5.70 -5.47 7.86
C ALA A 201 -5.35 -3.98 7.71
N TRP A 202 -6.02 -3.11 8.47
CA TRP A 202 -5.78 -1.67 8.43
C TRP A 202 -4.38 -1.26 8.92
N GLN A 203 -3.70 -2.06 9.75
CA GLN A 203 -2.40 -1.69 10.33
C GLN A 203 -1.27 -1.62 9.28
N TRP A 204 -1.34 -2.46 8.24
CA TRP A 204 -0.43 -2.39 7.11
C TRP A 204 -1.02 -1.60 5.94
N LEU A 205 -2.35 -1.58 5.80
CA LEU A 205 -3.02 -0.84 4.72
C LEU A 205 -2.92 0.69 4.90
N ALA A 206 -3.00 1.21 6.13
CA ALA A 206 -2.95 2.66 6.37
C ALA A 206 -1.62 3.29 5.92
N PRO A 207 -0.44 2.73 6.27
CA PRO A 207 0.84 3.21 5.73
C PRO A 207 0.96 3.07 4.20
N VAL A 208 0.44 1.98 3.62
CA VAL A 208 0.41 1.79 2.15
C VAL A 208 -0.40 2.90 1.48
N LEU A 209 -1.59 3.20 2.00
CA LEU A 209 -2.45 4.27 1.47
C LEU A 209 -1.81 5.64 1.67
N ALA A 210 -1.16 5.90 2.82
CA ALA A 210 -0.43 7.14 3.09
C ALA A 210 0.73 7.36 2.10
N LEU A 211 1.47 6.30 1.76
CA LEU A 211 2.57 6.38 0.78
C LEU A 211 2.06 6.50 -0.66
N ALA A 212 0.99 5.80 -1.02
CA ALA A 212 0.36 5.93 -2.34
C ALA A 212 -0.19 7.36 -2.56
N THR A 213 -0.85 7.93 -1.54
CA THR A 213 -1.33 9.31 -1.58
C THR A 213 -0.19 10.32 -1.64
N ALA A 214 0.90 10.12 -0.89
CA ALA A 214 2.11 10.93 -1.02
C ALA A 214 2.70 10.86 -2.44
N GLY A 215 2.70 9.67 -3.06
CA GLY A 215 3.08 9.47 -4.47
C GLY A 215 2.23 10.30 -5.43
N GLY A 216 0.91 10.34 -5.19
CA GLY A 216 -0.04 11.19 -5.93
C GLY A 216 0.21 12.69 -5.75
N VAL A 217 0.54 13.14 -4.53
CA VAL A 217 0.89 14.55 -4.27
C VAL A 217 2.17 14.94 -5.00
N GLY A 218 3.21 14.10 -4.97
CA GLY A 218 4.43 14.33 -5.74
C GLY A 218 4.17 14.38 -7.26
N ALA A 219 3.23 13.57 -7.77
CA ALA A 219 2.81 13.63 -9.16
C ALA A 219 2.07 14.93 -9.50
N LEU A 220 1.17 15.39 -8.64
CA LEU A 220 0.51 16.69 -8.81
C LEU A 220 1.54 17.83 -8.83
N ALA A 221 2.51 17.79 -7.91
CA ALA A 221 3.61 18.75 -7.88
C ALA A 221 4.42 18.75 -9.19
N ALA A 222 4.68 17.58 -9.78
CA ALA A 222 5.38 17.48 -11.07
C ALA A 222 4.59 18.14 -12.22
N LEU A 223 3.26 18.12 -12.15
CA LEU A 223 2.37 18.71 -13.15
C LEU A 223 2.22 20.23 -12.99
N THR A 224 2.20 20.73 -11.76
CA THR A 224 2.01 22.17 -11.46
C THR A 224 3.32 22.94 -11.45
N GLU A 225 4.39 22.35 -10.91
CA GLU A 225 5.70 22.96 -10.79
C GLU A 225 6.76 21.99 -11.34
N PRO A 226 7.26 22.21 -12.57
CA PRO A 226 8.21 21.30 -13.24
C PRO A 226 9.63 21.42 -12.66
N ARG A 227 9.77 21.28 -11.35
CA ARG A 227 11.04 21.23 -10.61
C ARG A 227 11.10 19.91 -9.84
N PRO A 228 12.10 19.04 -10.04
CA PRO A 228 12.19 17.78 -9.30
C PRO A 228 12.35 17.96 -7.82
N ARG A 229 12.94 19.08 -7.40
CA ARG A 229 13.05 19.44 -5.99
C ARG A 229 11.65 19.60 -5.38
N ALA A 230 10.73 20.28 -6.06
CA ALA A 230 9.34 20.42 -5.63
C ALA A 230 8.63 19.07 -5.56
N VAL A 231 8.88 18.15 -6.52
CA VAL A 231 8.34 16.78 -6.49
C VAL A 231 8.79 16.02 -5.25
N VAL A 232 10.10 16.01 -4.99
CA VAL A 232 10.69 15.29 -3.83
C VAL A 232 10.25 15.92 -2.51
N GLU A 233 10.28 17.26 -2.41
CA GLU A 233 9.83 17.99 -1.22
C GLU A 233 8.35 17.76 -0.96
N SER A 234 7.49 17.85 -1.98
CA SER A 234 6.05 17.61 -1.84
C SER A 234 5.75 16.16 -1.45
N PHE A 235 6.43 15.19 -2.07
CA PHE A 235 6.32 13.78 -1.68
C PHE A 235 6.74 13.56 -0.23
N ALA A 236 7.91 14.08 0.17
CA ALA A 236 8.45 13.88 1.51
C ALA A 236 7.59 14.53 2.59
N VAL A 237 7.13 15.78 2.36
CA VAL A 237 6.25 16.50 3.27
C VAL A 237 4.91 15.77 3.39
N ALA A 238 4.29 15.35 2.27
CA ALA A 238 3.04 14.60 2.31
C ALA A 238 3.20 13.25 3.01
N ALA A 239 4.28 12.51 2.72
CA ALA A 239 4.57 11.24 3.37
C ALA A 239 4.72 11.42 4.88
N ALA A 240 5.49 12.40 5.34
CA ALA A 240 5.64 12.68 6.77
C ALA A 240 4.32 13.11 7.43
N ALA A 241 3.58 14.03 6.78
CA ALA A 241 2.30 14.54 7.27
C ALA A 241 1.21 13.46 7.37
N LEU A 242 1.25 12.42 6.53
CA LEU A 242 0.27 11.34 6.55
C LEU A 242 0.73 10.14 7.38
N LEU A 243 2.01 9.75 7.29
CA LEU A 243 2.53 8.58 8.01
C LEU A 243 2.67 8.85 9.50
N VAL A 244 3.18 10.01 9.93
CA VAL A 244 3.42 10.26 11.35
C VAL A 244 2.13 10.20 12.16
N PRO A 245 1.03 10.90 11.78
CA PRO A 245 -0.24 10.78 12.48
C PRO A 245 -0.83 9.38 12.36
N ALA A 246 -0.73 8.70 11.21
CA ALA A 246 -1.24 7.34 11.05
C ALA A 246 -0.53 6.35 11.97
N LEU A 247 0.80 6.45 12.10
CA LEU A 247 1.61 5.61 12.99
C LEU A 247 1.37 5.96 14.47
N LEU A 248 1.23 7.24 14.82
CA LEU A 248 0.89 7.66 16.18
C LEU A 248 -0.52 7.23 16.57
N TRP A 249 -1.49 7.35 15.66
CA TRP A 249 -2.85 6.86 15.85
C TRP A 249 -2.87 5.33 15.97
N LEU A 250 -2.16 4.61 15.11
CA LEU A 250 -1.97 3.16 15.21
C LEU A 250 -1.37 2.77 16.57
N ARG A 251 -0.32 3.46 17.01
CA ARG A 251 0.33 3.22 18.30
C ARG A 251 -0.60 3.54 19.48
N ARG A 252 -1.33 4.66 19.42
CA ARG A 252 -2.29 5.06 20.46
C ARG A 252 -3.42 4.04 20.54
N TRP A 253 -4.05 3.74 19.40
CA TRP A 253 -5.17 2.82 19.31
C TRP A 253 -4.78 1.42 19.78
N THR A 254 -3.65 0.89 19.33
CA THR A 254 -3.14 -0.40 19.81
C THR A 254 -2.85 -0.39 21.31
N ARG A 255 -2.37 0.73 21.87
CA ARG A 255 -2.16 0.83 23.32
C ARG A 255 -3.45 0.99 24.12
N THR A 256 -4.46 1.68 23.60
CA THR A 256 -5.68 2.02 24.35
C THR A 256 -6.79 0.98 24.19
N ARG A 257 -6.82 0.24 23.08
CA ARG A 257 -7.92 -0.69 22.75
C ARG A 257 -7.56 -2.16 22.91
N LEU A 258 -6.28 -2.52 23.05
CA LEU A 258 -5.88 -3.88 23.38
C LEU A 258 -5.72 -3.95 24.90
N PRO A 259 -6.69 -4.49 25.67
CA PRO A 259 -6.49 -4.72 27.08
C PRO A 259 -5.26 -5.60 27.26
N ARG A 260 -4.26 -5.07 27.97
CA ARG A 260 -2.97 -5.75 28.17
C ARG A 260 -3.14 -6.98 29.06
N THR A 261 -4.09 -6.90 29.97
CA THR A 261 -4.51 -7.90 30.92
C THR A 261 -6.00 -7.68 31.18
N CYS A 262 -6.80 -8.74 31.22
CA CYS A 262 -8.16 -8.66 31.71
C CYS A 262 -8.12 -9.12 33.17
N ASP A 263 -8.33 -8.20 34.10
CA ASP A 263 -8.47 -8.56 35.51
C ASP A 263 -9.83 -9.26 35.65
N MET A 264 -9.77 -10.57 35.90
CA MET A 264 -10.95 -11.41 36.06
C MET A 264 -10.87 -12.11 37.39
N GLU A 265 -11.94 -11.99 38.16
CA GLU A 265 -12.07 -12.71 39.42
C GLU A 265 -12.45 -14.17 39.13
N PRO A 266 -11.69 -15.15 39.63
CA PRO A 266 -12.03 -16.56 39.46
C PRO A 266 -13.37 -16.89 40.11
N ALA A 267 -14.31 -17.47 39.35
CA ALA A 267 -15.59 -17.94 39.84
C ALA A 267 -15.55 -19.46 40.03
N GLN A 268 -15.96 -19.98 41.19
CA GLN A 268 -15.99 -21.44 41.37
C GLN A 268 -17.16 -22.05 40.58
N PRO A 269 -16.90 -22.98 39.66
CA PRO A 269 -17.99 -23.68 38.96
C PRO A 269 -18.76 -24.55 39.94
N ALA A 270 -20.09 -24.49 39.91
CA ALA A 270 -20.95 -25.28 40.79
C ALA A 270 -21.15 -26.73 40.30
N GLU A 271 -21.18 -26.92 38.98
CA GLU A 271 -21.43 -28.20 38.33
C GLU A 271 -20.43 -28.44 37.19
N VAL A 272 -20.18 -29.72 36.88
CA VAL A 272 -19.34 -30.09 35.73
C VAL A 272 -20.13 -29.83 34.45
N HIS A 273 -19.63 -28.94 33.60
CA HIS A 273 -20.27 -28.64 32.33
C HIS A 273 -19.24 -28.31 31.23
N PRO A 274 -19.62 -28.45 29.95
CA PRO A 274 -18.74 -28.12 28.84
C PRO A 274 -18.75 -26.62 28.54
N VAL A 275 -17.56 -26.05 28.39
CA VAL A 275 -17.28 -24.69 27.91
C VAL A 275 -16.69 -24.77 26.51
N ASP A 276 -17.04 -23.80 25.65
CA ASP A 276 -16.42 -23.69 24.31
C ASP A 276 -14.98 -23.23 24.47
N GLY A 277 -14.04 -24.16 24.56
CA GLY A 277 -12.67 -23.85 24.93
C GLY A 277 -11.67 -24.77 24.28
N GLY A 278 -10.40 -24.47 24.50
CA GLY A 278 -9.31 -25.23 23.91
C GLY A 278 -8.01 -25.01 24.65
N VAL A 279 -7.22 -26.08 24.69
CA VAL A 279 -5.98 -26.14 25.46
C VAL A 279 -4.81 -26.44 24.53
N SER A 280 -3.71 -25.73 24.70
CA SER A 280 -2.47 -26.00 24.00
C SER A 280 -1.26 -25.73 24.89
N GLY A 281 -0.37 -26.70 25.01
CA GLY A 281 0.84 -26.58 25.83
C GLY A 281 1.96 -27.46 25.31
N THR A 282 3.03 -27.61 26.09
CA THR A 282 4.11 -28.55 25.78
C THR A 282 3.78 -29.98 26.25
N GLY A 283 4.64 -30.96 25.93
CA GLY A 283 4.44 -32.36 26.34
C GLY A 283 3.24 -33.04 25.67
N PRO A 284 2.39 -33.81 26.39
CA PRO A 284 1.25 -34.54 25.82
C PRO A 284 0.13 -33.62 25.27
N TRP A 285 0.29 -32.30 25.39
CA TRP A 285 -0.64 -31.24 24.95
C TRP A 285 -0.15 -30.48 23.71
N LYS A 286 0.93 -30.98 23.08
CA LYS A 286 1.56 -30.40 21.88
C LYS A 286 0.67 -30.51 20.64
N LEU A 287 -0.17 -31.54 20.59
CA LEU A 287 -1.24 -31.71 19.60
C LEU A 287 -2.49 -31.05 20.19
N GLY A 288 -2.65 -29.73 20.00
CA GLY A 288 -3.77 -28.97 20.55
C GLY A 288 -5.08 -29.74 20.38
N ILE A 289 -5.66 -30.17 21.51
CA ILE A 289 -6.85 -31.01 21.52
C ILE A 289 -8.02 -30.11 21.20
N LYS A 290 -8.75 -30.47 20.14
CA LYS A 290 -9.98 -29.79 19.75
C LYS A 290 -11.12 -30.55 20.39
N GLY A 291 -11.88 -29.86 21.24
CA GLY A 291 -13.03 -30.41 21.92
C GLY A 291 -13.43 -29.51 23.09
N PRO A 292 -14.64 -29.66 23.63
CA PRO A 292 -15.10 -28.88 24.78
C PRO A 292 -14.12 -28.99 25.95
N LEU A 293 -13.93 -27.86 26.61
CA LEU A 293 -13.24 -27.78 27.90
C LEU A 293 -14.28 -28.06 28.98
N TYR A 294 -14.15 -29.17 29.69
CA TYR A 294 -15.02 -29.45 30.82
C TYR A 294 -14.47 -28.74 32.06
N VAL A 295 -15.36 -28.04 32.74
CA VAL A 295 -15.08 -27.18 33.90
C VAL A 295 -16.04 -27.58 35.02
N GLY A 296 -15.51 -27.84 36.21
CA GLY A 296 -16.27 -28.19 37.41
C GLY A 296 -15.43 -28.05 38.68
N PRO A 297 -16.01 -28.24 39.88
CA PRO A 297 -15.34 -27.99 41.16
C PRO A 297 -13.98 -28.69 41.28
N ASP A 298 -13.93 -29.94 40.81
CA ASP A 298 -12.78 -30.82 40.94
C ASP A 298 -12.30 -31.35 39.57
N VAL A 299 -12.83 -30.80 38.48
CA VAL A 299 -12.65 -31.34 37.14
C VAL A 299 -12.27 -30.23 36.17
N ILE A 300 -11.08 -30.36 35.58
CA ILE A 300 -10.69 -29.57 34.42
C ILE A 300 -9.96 -30.44 33.40
N GLY A 301 -10.48 -30.47 32.18
CA GLY A 301 -9.92 -31.31 31.14
C GLY A 301 -10.58 -31.10 29.80
N THR A 302 -9.99 -31.70 28.77
CA THR A 302 -10.54 -31.65 27.41
C THR A 302 -10.78 -33.07 26.91
N THR A 303 -11.86 -33.27 26.17
CA THR A 303 -12.11 -34.52 25.46
C THR A 303 -12.45 -34.23 23.99
N PRO A 304 -11.95 -35.03 23.03
CA PRO A 304 -12.37 -34.91 21.64
C PRO A 304 -13.82 -35.36 21.43
N ASP A 305 -14.40 -36.10 22.38
CA ASP A 305 -15.79 -36.55 22.33
C ASP A 305 -16.71 -35.50 22.97
N PRO A 306 -17.61 -34.85 22.20
CA PRO A 306 -18.52 -33.84 22.73
C PRO A 306 -19.49 -34.41 23.78
N ALA A 307 -19.80 -35.71 23.75
CA ALA A 307 -20.68 -36.36 24.72
C ALA A 307 -19.96 -36.80 26.00
N ALA A 308 -18.64 -36.58 26.09
CA ALA A 308 -17.78 -37.03 27.19
C ALA A 308 -17.91 -38.53 27.56
N LYS A 309 -18.29 -39.38 26.60
CA LYS A 309 -18.33 -40.84 26.79
C LYS A 309 -16.92 -41.42 26.76
N VAL A 310 -15.99 -40.76 26.07
CA VAL A 310 -14.56 -41.09 26.04
C VAL A 310 -13.80 -40.35 27.14
N ALA A 311 -12.84 -41.05 27.77
CA ALA A 311 -12.03 -40.59 28.90
C ALA A 311 -11.61 -39.11 28.77
N LEU A 312 -12.04 -38.31 29.75
CA LEU A 312 -11.61 -36.93 29.91
C LEU A 312 -10.09 -36.89 30.10
N LYS A 313 -9.39 -36.13 29.27
CA LYS A 313 -7.96 -35.95 29.44
C LYS A 313 -7.73 -34.79 30.44
N PRO A 314 -7.21 -35.06 31.65
CA PRO A 314 -7.01 -34.02 32.68
C PRO A 314 -5.87 -33.08 32.28
N LEU A 315 -5.89 -31.83 32.72
CA LEU A 315 -4.78 -30.88 32.45
C LEU A 315 -3.43 -31.35 33.03
N PRO A 316 -2.29 -30.84 32.52
CA PRO A 316 -0.97 -31.24 33.02
C PRO A 316 -0.72 -30.65 34.42
N GLY A 317 -1.01 -31.44 35.45
CA GLY A 317 -0.71 -31.12 36.85
C GLY A 317 -1.36 -29.83 37.36
N PRO A 318 -0.91 -29.34 38.54
CA PRO A 318 -1.38 -28.07 39.08
C PRO A 318 -0.89 -26.92 38.22
N LEU A 319 -1.81 -26.03 37.84
CA LEU A 319 -1.55 -24.88 36.97
C LEU A 319 -1.62 -23.58 37.76
N ARG A 320 -0.67 -22.68 37.52
CA ARG A 320 -0.71 -21.29 38.00
C ARG A 320 -1.06 -20.36 36.87
N VAL A 321 -2.15 -19.62 36.99
CA VAL A 321 -2.49 -18.57 36.03
C VAL A 321 -1.49 -17.43 36.17
N ILE A 322 -0.79 -17.10 35.07
CA ILE A 322 0.15 -15.98 35.00
C ILE A 322 -0.60 -14.70 34.60
N THR A 323 -1.41 -14.80 33.55
CA THR A 323 -2.16 -13.66 33.00
C THR A 323 -3.32 -14.13 32.13
N VAL A 324 -4.40 -13.34 32.09
CA VAL A 324 -5.48 -13.49 31.12
C VAL A 324 -5.38 -12.36 30.10
N ARG A 325 -5.38 -12.71 28.81
CA ARG A 325 -5.20 -11.75 27.72
C ARG A 325 -6.02 -12.11 26.48
N PRO A 326 -6.26 -11.16 25.56
CA PRO A 326 -6.77 -11.49 24.24
C PRO A 326 -5.84 -12.48 23.49
N PRO A 327 -6.37 -13.33 22.59
CA PRO A 327 -5.58 -14.27 21.82
C PRO A 327 -4.64 -13.52 20.87
N TYR A 328 -3.43 -14.03 20.77
CA TYR A 328 -2.42 -13.52 19.86
C TYR A 328 -2.46 -14.28 18.55
N ARG A 329 -2.09 -13.65 17.43
CA ARG A 329 -1.98 -14.34 16.14
C ARG A 329 -0.96 -15.49 16.14
N SER A 330 0.02 -15.46 17.03
CA SER A 330 0.97 -16.54 17.26
C SER A 330 0.39 -17.72 18.03
N ASP A 331 -0.73 -17.54 18.74
CA ASP A 331 -1.28 -18.61 19.57
C ASP A 331 -1.76 -19.79 18.71
N PRO A 332 -1.73 -21.02 19.23
CA PRO A 332 -2.26 -22.19 18.54
C PRO A 332 -3.72 -21.97 18.10
N ARG A 333 -4.10 -22.43 16.90
CA ARG A 333 -5.46 -22.20 16.37
C ARG A 333 -6.56 -22.74 17.32
N ALA A 334 -6.28 -23.83 18.02
CA ALA A 334 -7.18 -24.41 19.02
C ALA A 334 -7.51 -23.44 20.16
N VAL A 335 -6.63 -22.47 20.42
CA VAL A 335 -6.75 -21.45 21.49
C VAL A 335 -7.20 -20.08 20.92
N ARG A 336 -7.54 -19.99 19.63
CA ARG A 336 -7.93 -18.72 18.97
C ARG A 336 -9.29 -18.76 18.32
N ARG A 337 -9.65 -19.94 17.82
CA ARG A 337 -10.92 -20.21 17.15
C ARG A 337 -11.53 -21.37 17.91
N TYR A 338 -12.21 -21.03 18.98
CA TYR A 338 -13.18 -21.90 19.62
C TYR A 338 -14.43 -21.77 18.77
N SER A 339 -14.72 -22.80 18.01
CA SER A 339 -16.03 -22.93 17.41
C SER A 339 -16.33 -24.42 17.47
N ILE A 340 -16.92 -24.84 18.58
CA ILE A 340 -17.64 -26.11 18.62
C ILE A 340 -18.95 -26.00 17.80
N HIS A 341 -19.26 -24.82 17.22
CA HIS A 341 -20.48 -24.56 16.48
C HIS A 341 -20.90 -25.56 15.39
N PRO A 342 -20.03 -26.34 14.71
CA PRO A 342 -20.54 -27.38 13.81
C PRO A 342 -21.04 -28.65 14.52
N TYR A 343 -20.72 -28.87 15.80
CA TYR A 343 -20.91 -30.17 16.48
C TYR A 343 -21.83 -30.14 17.71
N LEU A 344 -22.13 -28.98 18.29
CA LEU A 344 -23.08 -28.83 19.42
C LEU A 344 -24.55 -28.67 18.96
N ASP A 345 -24.87 -29.11 17.74
CA ASP A 345 -25.81 -28.37 16.89
C ASP A 345 -27.32 -28.59 17.15
N GLU A 346 -27.72 -29.35 18.17
CA GLU A 346 -29.14 -29.43 18.57
C GLU A 346 -29.38 -29.34 20.06
N GLU A 347 -28.81 -30.19 20.91
CA GLU A 347 -29.11 -30.19 22.34
C GLU A 347 -28.59 -28.94 23.08
N ALA A 348 -27.40 -28.44 22.72
CA ALA A 348 -26.89 -27.22 23.33
C ALA A 348 -27.59 -25.96 22.81
N ARG A 349 -28.06 -25.99 21.55
CA ARG A 349 -29.00 -24.96 21.05
C ARG A 349 -30.32 -25.02 21.81
N ALA A 350 -30.85 -26.21 22.07
CA ALA A 350 -32.09 -26.39 22.82
C ALA A 350 -31.97 -25.89 24.27
N ARG A 351 -30.88 -26.23 24.97
CA ARG A 351 -30.64 -25.75 26.35
C ARG A 351 -30.35 -24.24 26.41
N ARG A 352 -29.64 -23.67 25.43
CA ARG A 352 -29.48 -22.20 25.33
C ARG A 352 -30.79 -21.51 25.01
N ALA A 353 -31.58 -22.04 24.09
CA ALA A 353 -32.92 -21.54 23.77
C ALA A 353 -33.86 -21.64 24.98
N GLU A 354 -33.72 -22.67 25.81
CA GLU A 354 -34.49 -22.86 27.04
C GLU A 354 -34.05 -21.88 28.14
N ARG A 355 -32.74 -21.68 28.37
CA ARG A 355 -32.24 -20.61 29.25
C ARG A 355 -32.64 -19.21 28.75
N GLN A 356 -32.63 -18.98 27.44
CA GLN A 356 -33.07 -17.72 26.82
C GLN A 356 -34.59 -17.53 26.88
N ARG A 357 -35.40 -18.60 26.96
CA ARG A 357 -36.87 -18.49 27.13
C ARG A 357 -37.29 -17.87 28.45
N TRP A 358 -36.50 -18.04 29.50
CA TRP A 358 -36.80 -17.53 30.84
C TRP A 358 -36.24 -16.14 31.09
N TYR A 359 -35.36 -15.63 30.23
CA TYR A 359 -34.80 -14.29 30.31
C TYR A 359 -35.40 -13.39 29.22
N THR A 360 -35.93 -12.23 29.62
CA THR A 360 -36.73 -11.33 28.77
C THR A 360 -36.10 -11.02 27.39
N PRO A 361 -36.87 -11.01 26.28
CA PRO A 361 -36.39 -10.88 24.89
C PRO A 361 -35.68 -9.57 24.50
N ARG A 362 -35.45 -8.66 25.44
CA ARG A 362 -34.95 -7.30 25.17
C ARG A 362 -33.47 -7.09 25.53
N ALA A 363 -32.84 -8.07 26.18
CA ALA A 363 -31.42 -8.03 26.49
C ALA A 363 -30.69 -9.10 25.67
N GLN A 364 -29.62 -8.69 25.00
CA GLN A 364 -28.63 -9.53 24.30
C GLN A 364 -29.06 -10.08 22.94
N GLN A 365 -28.97 -9.23 21.91
CA GLN A 365 -28.14 -9.65 20.76
C GLN A 365 -26.84 -10.17 21.37
N ALA A 366 -26.57 -11.47 21.27
CA ALA A 366 -25.37 -12.08 21.84
C ALA A 366 -24.18 -11.24 21.39
N GLU A 367 -23.66 -10.42 22.32
CA GLU A 367 -22.49 -9.62 22.03
C GLU A 367 -21.43 -10.61 21.59
N PRO A 368 -20.72 -10.34 20.47
CA PRO A 368 -19.71 -11.24 19.97
C PRO A 368 -18.71 -11.48 21.10
N THR A 369 -18.76 -12.66 21.71
CA THR A 369 -17.96 -12.96 22.89
C THR A 369 -16.51 -12.96 22.46
N TYR A 370 -15.71 -12.05 23.00
CA TYR A 370 -14.30 -12.00 22.66
C TYR A 370 -13.62 -13.23 23.27
N PRO A 371 -12.90 -14.04 22.49
CA PRO A 371 -12.10 -15.11 23.07
C PRO A 371 -11.04 -14.50 23.99
N LEU A 372 -10.85 -15.10 25.16
CA LEU A 372 -9.74 -14.81 26.06
C LEU A 372 -8.84 -16.03 26.20
N VAL A 373 -7.57 -15.78 26.51
CA VAL A 373 -6.54 -16.79 26.70
C VAL A 373 -5.90 -16.60 28.07
N ALA A 374 -6.09 -17.57 28.95
CA ALA A 374 -5.34 -17.74 30.18
C ALA A 374 -3.98 -18.38 29.86
N VAL A 375 -2.91 -17.64 30.14
CA VAL A 375 -1.54 -18.13 30.10
C VAL A 375 -1.23 -18.72 31.46
N CYS A 376 -1.02 -20.03 31.50
CA CYS A 376 -0.75 -20.78 32.73
C CYS A 376 0.66 -21.36 32.72
N GLU A 377 1.26 -21.49 33.90
CA GLU A 377 2.49 -22.22 34.14
C GLU A 377 2.18 -23.55 34.83
N VAL A 378 2.80 -24.64 34.37
CA VAL A 378 2.72 -25.94 35.02
C VAL A 378 3.63 -25.93 36.26
N LEU A 379 3.04 -26.06 37.45
CA LEU A 379 3.79 -26.05 38.71
C LEU A 379 4.47 -27.39 39.00
N ASP A 380 3.82 -28.50 38.64
CA ASP A 380 4.33 -29.85 38.89
C ASP A 380 3.91 -30.86 37.80
N GLY A 381 4.61 -31.98 37.73
CA GLY A 381 4.37 -33.07 36.78
C GLY A 381 5.10 -32.93 35.43
N PRO A 382 4.70 -33.72 34.41
CA PRO A 382 5.37 -33.75 33.11
C PRO A 382 5.20 -32.41 32.38
N GLY A 383 6.29 -31.63 32.31
CA GLY A 383 6.29 -30.30 31.72
C GLY A 383 6.29 -29.15 32.74
N ARG A 384 6.70 -29.38 33.99
CA ARG A 384 6.96 -28.33 34.98
C ARG A 384 7.74 -27.14 34.39
N GLY A 385 7.29 -25.93 34.69
CA GLY A 385 7.84 -24.67 34.17
C GLY A 385 7.45 -24.35 32.72
N SER A 386 6.73 -25.24 32.04
CA SER A 386 6.23 -24.97 30.69
C SER A 386 4.93 -24.15 30.73
N GLN A 387 4.69 -23.42 29.64
CA GLN A 387 3.47 -22.64 29.47
C GLN A 387 2.37 -23.46 28.80
N VAL A 388 1.16 -23.37 29.37
CA VAL A 388 -0.08 -23.91 28.83
C VAL A 388 -1.01 -22.72 28.55
N LEU A 389 -1.54 -22.68 27.33
CA LEU A 389 -2.51 -21.71 26.91
C LEU A 389 -3.88 -22.37 26.93
N ILE A 390 -4.76 -21.85 27.75
CA ILE A 390 -6.16 -22.25 27.81
C ILE A 390 -6.94 -21.07 27.31
N GLY A 391 -7.97 -21.28 26.49
CA GLY A 391 -8.91 -20.19 26.40
C GLY A 391 -10.31 -20.62 26.07
N ALA A 392 -11.16 -19.61 26.21
CA ALA A 392 -12.59 -19.71 26.35
C ALA A 392 -13.21 -18.33 26.05
N PRO A 393 -14.52 -18.26 25.79
CA PRO A 393 -15.28 -17.03 25.75
C PRO A 393 -15.08 -16.20 27.01
N GLU A 394 -15.05 -14.88 26.85
CA GLU A 394 -14.93 -13.91 27.96
C GLU A 394 -15.89 -14.20 29.12
N GLN A 395 -17.13 -14.58 28.83
CA GLN A 395 -18.16 -14.88 29.84
C GLN A 395 -17.90 -16.18 30.62
N ASP A 396 -17.21 -17.17 30.03
CA ASP A 396 -16.96 -18.48 30.64
C ASP A 396 -15.55 -18.53 31.30
N MET A 397 -14.69 -17.55 30.98
CA MET A 397 -13.33 -17.48 31.50
C MET A 397 -13.25 -17.43 33.04
N PRO A 398 -14.10 -16.69 33.78
CA PRO A 398 -14.09 -16.72 35.25
C PRO A 398 -14.20 -18.13 35.84
N GLU A 399 -15.08 -18.96 35.28
CA GLU A 399 -15.29 -20.34 35.73
C GLU A 399 -14.10 -21.24 35.38
N VAL A 400 -13.51 -21.05 34.20
CA VAL A 400 -12.26 -21.71 33.81
C VAL A 400 -11.14 -21.39 34.80
N LEU A 401 -10.99 -20.11 35.19
CA LEU A 401 -10.00 -19.69 36.17
C LEU A 401 -10.26 -20.29 37.56
N GLY A 402 -11.52 -20.36 37.97
CA GLY A 402 -11.90 -20.98 39.24
C GLY A 402 -11.60 -22.48 39.28
N ALA A 403 -11.88 -23.21 38.19
CA ALA A 403 -11.52 -24.63 38.07
C ALA A 403 -10.00 -24.85 38.07
N ILE A 404 -9.23 -23.98 37.42
CA ILE A 404 -7.76 -24.02 37.47
C ILE A 404 -7.27 -23.85 38.92
N ALA A 405 -7.82 -22.87 39.64
CA ALA A 405 -7.44 -22.60 41.02
C ALA A 405 -7.86 -23.74 41.97
N ALA A 406 -9.06 -24.29 41.79
CA ALA A 406 -9.55 -25.42 42.57
C ALA A 406 -8.70 -26.68 42.33
N HIS A 407 -8.39 -26.98 41.07
CA HIS A 407 -7.51 -28.08 40.72
C HIS A 407 -6.13 -27.90 41.36
N ALA A 408 -5.53 -26.71 41.32
CA ALA A 408 -4.23 -26.47 41.94
C ALA A 408 -4.22 -26.70 43.47
N ARG A 409 -5.33 -26.43 44.17
CA ARG A 409 -5.45 -26.68 45.62
C ARG A 409 -5.47 -28.16 45.99
N GLN A 410 -5.97 -29.04 45.12
CA GLN A 410 -6.01 -30.49 45.37
C GLN A 410 -4.63 -31.13 45.38
N TRP A 411 -3.62 -30.46 44.82
CA TRP A 411 -2.24 -30.94 44.74
C TRP A 411 -1.35 -30.42 45.87
N GLN A 412 -1.88 -29.54 46.73
CA GLN A 412 -1.22 -29.06 47.95
C GLN A 412 -1.64 -29.94 49.13
#